data_AF-A0A7S4B4R9-F1
#
_entry.id   AF-A0A7S4B4R9-F1
#
_cell.length_a   1.000
_cell.length_b   1.000
_cell.length_c   1.000
_cell.angle_alpha   90.00
_cell.angle_beta   90.00
_cell.angle_gamma   90.00
#
_symmetry.space_group_name_H-M   'P 1'
#
loop_
_entity.id
_entity.type
_entity.pdbx_description
1 polymer ?
#
loop_
_entity_poly.entity_id
_entity_poly.type
_entity_poly.pdbx_seq_one_letter_code
_entity_poly.pdbx_strand_id
1 'polypeptide(L)'
;LTSFTADGDPEFRVIFFPEEVILNEPVDKWPLCEALIAFFSTGFPLHKAQEYAALRRPYVLNDLHRQEWLFDRRQVYRILEACKVPVPKYVILNAEDKPHVDEQEDYVEIAGKRLMKPIVEKPISGEDHNIYIYYPRSLGGGSKRLFRKVGDRSSQFYPDVHATRAHDGNSYIYEELLQTEGTDVKVYAVGTEYAHAEARKSPVIDGKVVRNSRGKEARYPLILTAAEKEISRKIVLAFRQTFCGFDLLRSEGRTYVCDVNGWAFVKDSQKFWTDSADLLRQYCLDAIAPHHLERFPQGKRPVCAPASAFSKSHDDLAKYQQRVVTPSGSSESELLCVVALTRHGDRTPKQKLKMVTREPSLLALIAEHAESPRHELKIKKVRAMEELTNTIVVIAERRLQAERQ
;
A
#
# COMPACT_ATOMS: atom_id res chain seq x y z
N LEU A 1 -12.76 0.18 24.03
CA LEU A 1 -11.92 0.91 25.00
C LEU A 1 -12.73 1.07 26.27
N THR A 2 -12.73 0.07 27.14
CA THR A 2 -13.40 0.13 28.46
C THR A 2 -12.50 -0.58 29.46
N SER A 3 -11.42 0.08 29.85
CA SER A 3 -10.82 -0.14 31.16
C SER A 3 -11.49 0.87 32.09
N PHE A 4 -12.24 0.38 33.07
CA PHE A 4 -12.76 1.20 34.16
C PHE A 4 -11.58 1.81 34.92
N THR A 5 -11.67 3.08 35.28
CA THR A 5 -10.74 3.71 36.23
C THR A 5 -10.96 3.15 37.63
N ALA A 6 -10.04 3.40 38.55
CA ALA A 6 -10.06 2.86 39.92
C ALA A 6 -11.36 3.17 40.70
N ASP A 7 -12.10 4.19 40.27
CA ASP A 7 -13.35 4.64 40.91
C ASP A 7 -14.62 4.08 40.24
N GLY A 8 -14.49 3.19 39.25
CA GLY A 8 -15.62 2.52 38.59
C GLY A 8 -16.22 3.28 37.40
N ASP A 9 -15.71 4.48 37.08
CA ASP A 9 -16.12 5.25 35.91
C ASP A 9 -15.29 4.91 34.65
N PRO A 10 -15.90 4.93 33.46
CA PRO A 10 -15.17 4.72 32.20
C PRO A 10 -14.22 5.90 31.93
N GLU A 11 -12.93 5.59 31.69
CA GLU A 11 -11.88 6.60 31.44
C GLU A 11 -12.16 7.48 30.20
N PHE A 12 -12.82 6.91 29.19
CA PHE A 12 -13.24 7.63 28.01
C PHE A 12 -14.70 7.35 27.71
N ARG A 13 -15.43 8.41 27.37
CA ARG A 13 -16.73 8.33 26.73
C ARG A 13 -16.59 8.66 25.25
N VAL A 14 -16.80 7.66 24.39
CA VAL A 14 -16.77 7.85 22.93
C VAL A 14 -18.12 8.37 22.45
N ILE A 15 -18.10 9.48 21.72
CA ILE A 15 -19.29 10.10 21.12
C ILE A 15 -19.11 10.08 19.60
N PHE A 16 -20.01 9.39 18.90
CA PHE A 16 -20.08 9.44 17.45
C PHE A 16 -21.02 10.56 17.03
N PHE A 17 -20.51 11.52 16.26
CA PHE A 17 -21.31 12.63 15.77
C PHE A 17 -22.23 12.09 14.67
N PRO A 18 -23.55 12.27 14.77
CA PRO A 18 -24.47 11.80 13.74
C PRO A 18 -24.19 12.49 12.39
N GLU A 19 -24.27 11.74 11.29
CA GLU A 19 -24.02 12.28 9.95
C GLU A 19 -24.96 13.44 9.62
N GLU A 20 -26.25 13.32 9.97
CA GLU A 20 -27.24 14.39 9.79
C GLU A 20 -26.84 15.69 10.50
N VAL A 21 -26.26 15.60 11.70
CA VAL A 21 -25.74 16.76 12.45
C VAL A 21 -24.53 17.34 11.75
N ILE A 22 -23.58 16.48 11.32
CA ILE A 22 -22.38 16.91 10.60
C ILE A 22 -22.74 17.66 9.31
N LEU A 23 -23.71 17.14 8.55
CA LEU A 23 -24.10 17.73 7.26
C LEU A 23 -24.98 18.97 7.45
N ASN A 24 -26.02 18.90 8.28
CA ASN A 24 -27.11 19.88 8.24
C ASN A 24 -27.08 20.90 9.39
N GLU A 25 -26.59 20.55 10.56
CA GLU A 25 -26.60 21.46 11.72
C GLU A 25 -25.37 22.36 11.75
N PRO A 26 -25.49 23.62 12.19
CA PRO A 26 -24.34 24.49 12.42
C PRO A 26 -23.42 23.94 13.53
N VAL A 27 -22.13 24.27 13.45
CA VAL A 27 -21.06 23.65 14.27
C VAL A 27 -21.19 23.91 15.77
N ASP A 28 -21.89 24.96 16.17
CA ASP A 28 -22.17 25.27 17.57
C ASP A 28 -23.15 24.29 18.22
N LYS A 29 -23.98 23.60 17.43
CA LYS A 29 -24.90 22.55 17.91
C LYS A 29 -24.30 21.15 17.92
N TRP A 30 -23.08 20.97 17.42
CA TRP A 30 -22.44 19.66 17.42
C TRP A 30 -22.14 19.21 18.87
N PRO A 31 -22.10 17.88 19.13
CA PRO A 31 -21.78 17.38 20.47
C PRO A 31 -20.41 17.90 20.96
N LEU A 32 -20.28 18.16 22.26
CA LEU A 32 -19.01 18.60 22.84
C LEU A 32 -18.04 17.42 23.01
N CYS A 33 -16.74 17.68 22.82
CA CYS A 33 -15.68 16.72 23.11
C CYS A 33 -14.38 17.42 23.50
N GLU A 34 -13.55 16.76 24.30
CA GLU A 34 -12.21 17.23 24.70
C GLU A 34 -11.13 16.78 23.70
N ALA A 35 -11.33 15.63 23.06
CA ALA A 35 -10.52 15.11 21.97
C ALA A 35 -11.38 14.95 20.70
N LEU A 36 -10.83 15.31 19.54
CA LEU A 36 -11.51 15.20 18.26
C LEU A 36 -10.72 14.32 17.30
N ILE A 37 -11.40 13.29 16.79
CA ILE A 37 -10.97 12.50 15.64
C ILE A 37 -11.92 12.84 14.49
N ALA A 38 -11.42 13.55 13.48
CA ALA A 38 -12.16 13.84 12.27
C ALA A 38 -11.22 13.77 11.07
N PHE A 39 -11.74 13.26 9.96
CA PHE A 39 -10.97 13.04 8.74
C PHE A 39 -11.86 13.15 7.52
N PHE A 40 -11.33 13.74 6.46
CA PHE A 40 -12.01 13.88 5.20
C PHE A 40 -12.22 12.52 4.54
N SER A 41 -13.40 12.36 3.97
CA SER A 41 -13.69 11.41 2.91
C SER A 41 -14.72 12.07 1.98
N THR A 42 -14.96 11.51 0.80
CA THR A 42 -15.89 12.08 -0.18
C THR A 42 -17.26 12.39 0.45
N GLY A 43 -17.66 13.67 0.43
CA GLY A 43 -18.91 14.15 1.03
C GLY A 43 -18.79 14.73 2.44
N PHE A 44 -17.64 14.57 3.11
CA PHE A 44 -17.41 15.13 4.45
C PHE A 44 -17.14 16.64 4.39
N PRO A 45 -17.86 17.48 5.16
CA PRO A 45 -17.67 18.92 5.15
C PRO A 45 -16.46 19.32 6.02
N LEU A 46 -15.25 19.19 5.47
CA LEU A 46 -14.00 19.47 6.20
C LEU A 46 -13.96 20.89 6.79
N HIS A 47 -14.47 21.89 6.07
CA HIS A 47 -14.56 23.26 6.56
C HIS A 47 -15.37 23.39 7.86
N LYS A 48 -16.52 22.69 7.98
CA LYS A 48 -17.30 22.66 9.23
C LYS A 48 -16.53 22.01 10.37
N ALA A 49 -15.78 20.94 10.10
CA ALA A 49 -14.94 20.33 11.12
C ALA A 49 -13.82 21.28 11.60
N GLN A 50 -13.21 22.05 10.69
CA GLN A 50 -12.22 23.09 11.02
C GLN A 50 -12.86 24.22 11.85
N GLU A 51 -14.05 24.68 11.48
CA GLU A 51 -14.82 25.69 12.23
C GLU A 51 -15.19 25.18 13.63
N TYR A 52 -15.65 23.94 13.76
CA TYR A 52 -15.93 23.29 15.04
C TYR A 52 -14.65 23.24 15.90
N ALA A 53 -13.52 22.82 15.33
CA ALA A 53 -12.25 22.77 16.04
C ALA A 53 -11.77 24.16 16.49
N ALA A 54 -11.97 25.19 15.67
CA ALA A 54 -11.66 26.57 16.03
C ALA A 54 -12.56 27.10 17.17
N LEU A 55 -13.86 26.76 17.13
CA LEU A 55 -14.86 27.17 18.12
C LEU A 55 -14.67 26.47 19.47
N ARG A 56 -14.49 25.15 19.47
CA ARG A 56 -14.48 24.31 20.68
C ARG A 56 -13.08 24.00 21.21
N ARG A 57 -12.04 24.18 20.38
CA ARG A 57 -10.63 23.94 20.71
C ARG A 57 -10.34 22.57 21.35
N PRO A 58 -10.86 21.44 20.82
CA PRO A 58 -10.51 20.12 21.32
C PRO A 58 -9.05 19.78 20.98
N TYR A 59 -8.49 18.77 21.63
CA TYR A 59 -7.27 18.11 21.17
C TYR A 59 -7.54 17.34 19.87
N VAL A 60 -7.03 17.84 18.75
CA VAL A 60 -7.26 17.27 17.42
C VAL A 60 -6.18 16.23 17.10
N LEU A 61 -6.55 14.97 16.92
CA LEU A 61 -5.59 13.88 16.65
C LEU A 61 -5.00 13.95 15.25
N ASN A 62 -5.81 14.26 14.25
CA ASN A 62 -5.39 14.42 12.86
C ASN A 62 -5.69 15.85 12.44
N ASP A 63 -4.65 16.65 12.20
CA ASP A 63 -4.78 18.08 11.88
C ASP A 63 -5.70 18.27 10.66
N LEU A 64 -6.78 19.04 10.86
CA LEU A 64 -7.85 19.21 9.86
C LEU A 64 -7.46 20.13 8.71
N HIS A 65 -6.55 21.09 8.94
CA HIS A 65 -6.06 21.96 7.87
C HIS A 65 -5.05 21.22 7.00
N ARG A 66 -4.22 20.36 7.61
CA ARG A 66 -3.24 19.55 6.88
C ARG A 66 -3.87 18.46 6.00
N GLN A 67 -5.15 18.13 6.21
CA GLN A 67 -5.87 17.23 5.32
C GLN A 67 -6.06 17.84 3.92
N GLU A 68 -6.19 19.16 3.79
CA GLU A 68 -6.30 19.83 2.50
C GLU A 68 -5.06 19.62 1.63
N TRP A 69 -3.90 19.43 2.25
CA TRP A 69 -2.64 19.18 1.55
C TRP A 69 -2.62 17.84 0.84
N LEU A 70 -3.46 16.89 1.27
CA LEU A 70 -3.58 15.57 0.67
C LEU A 70 -4.41 15.60 -0.62
N PHE A 71 -5.19 16.67 -0.86
CA PHE A 71 -6.01 16.82 -2.06
C PHE A 71 -5.20 17.13 -3.31
N ASP A 72 -3.96 17.61 -3.15
CA ASP A 72 -3.06 17.94 -4.26
C ASP A 72 -1.75 17.15 -4.14
N ARG A 73 -1.53 16.20 -5.05
CA ARG A 73 -0.33 15.36 -5.09
C ARG A 73 0.96 16.18 -5.25
N ARG A 74 0.91 17.36 -5.88
CA ARG A 74 2.07 18.26 -6.02
C ARG A 74 2.48 18.77 -4.65
N GLN A 75 1.50 19.14 -3.83
CA GLN A 75 1.74 19.59 -2.46
C GLN A 75 2.28 18.43 -1.59
N VAL A 76 1.71 17.22 -1.72
CA VAL A 76 2.24 16.01 -1.05
C VAL A 76 3.71 15.79 -1.39
N TYR A 77 4.08 15.80 -2.68
CA TYR A 77 5.45 15.54 -3.11
C TYR A 77 6.42 16.62 -2.62
N ARG A 78 6.02 17.89 -2.69
CA ARG A 78 6.80 19.02 -2.16
C ARG A 78 7.12 18.86 -0.68
N ILE A 79 6.15 18.41 0.13
CA ILE A 79 6.36 18.16 1.56
C ILE A 79 7.30 16.99 1.79
N LEU A 80 7.12 15.88 1.06
CA LEU A 80 7.97 14.70 1.16
C LEU A 80 9.43 15.05 0.86
N GLU A 81 9.69 15.79 -0.22
CA GLU A 81 11.03 16.25 -0.57
C GLU A 81 11.62 17.20 0.47
N ALA A 82 10.84 18.17 0.97
CA ALA A 82 11.28 19.09 2.02
C ALA A 82 11.69 18.35 3.31
N CYS A 83 11.06 17.21 3.61
CA CYS A 83 11.39 16.35 4.74
C CYS A 83 12.46 15.28 4.42
N LYS A 84 13.07 15.33 3.23
CA LYS A 84 14.06 14.35 2.77
C LYS A 84 13.50 12.92 2.82
N VAL A 85 12.25 12.75 2.42
CA VAL A 85 11.60 11.47 2.20
C VAL A 85 11.71 11.15 0.70
N PRO A 86 12.34 10.01 0.32
CA PRO A 86 12.51 9.68 -1.09
C PRO A 86 11.17 9.47 -1.80
N VAL A 87 11.03 10.05 -2.98
CA VAL A 87 9.91 9.84 -3.92
C VAL A 87 10.49 9.41 -5.28
N PRO A 88 9.71 8.73 -6.16
CA PRO A 88 10.16 8.44 -7.52
C PRO A 88 10.56 9.72 -8.26
N LYS A 89 11.53 9.64 -9.17
CA LYS A 89 11.86 10.78 -10.05
C LYS A 89 10.60 11.21 -10.81
N TYR A 90 10.25 12.49 -10.74
CA TYR A 90 9.00 13.00 -11.29
C TYR A 90 9.15 14.36 -11.98
N VAL A 91 8.16 14.69 -12.81
CA VAL A 91 7.94 16.01 -13.41
C VAL A 91 6.46 16.36 -13.31
N ILE A 92 6.18 17.65 -13.07
CA ILE A 92 4.81 18.18 -12.97
C ILE A 92 4.46 18.85 -14.29
N LEU A 93 3.31 18.49 -14.84
CA LEU A 93 2.64 19.20 -15.91
C LEU A 93 1.51 20.04 -15.30
N ASN A 94 1.67 21.35 -15.27
CA ASN A 94 0.59 22.29 -14.95
C ASN A 94 0.00 22.82 -16.27
N ALA A 95 -1.27 22.56 -16.53
CA ALA A 95 -1.93 23.02 -17.74
C ALA A 95 -1.97 24.55 -17.87
N GLU A 96 -2.06 25.26 -16.75
CA GLU A 96 -2.10 26.72 -16.68
C GLU A 96 -0.82 27.37 -17.22
N ASP A 97 0.33 26.72 -16.98
CA ASP A 97 1.64 27.21 -17.40
C ASP A 97 1.90 27.01 -18.90
N LYS A 98 1.02 26.26 -19.59
CA LYS A 98 1.15 25.84 -21.01
C LYS A 98 2.59 25.43 -21.37
N PRO A 99 3.22 24.52 -20.59
CA PRO A 99 4.61 24.19 -20.79
C PRO A 99 4.80 23.48 -22.14
N HIS A 100 6.00 23.60 -22.70
CA HIS A 100 6.39 22.77 -23.83
C HIS A 100 6.42 21.30 -23.39
N VAL A 101 5.70 20.46 -24.14
CA VAL A 101 5.65 19.01 -23.97
C VAL A 101 6.17 18.38 -25.25
N ASP A 102 7.26 17.64 -25.13
CA ASP A 102 7.78 16.77 -26.18
C ASP A 102 7.54 15.31 -25.78
N GLU A 103 6.50 14.71 -26.36
CA GLU A 103 6.19 13.29 -26.19
C GLU A 103 6.70 12.49 -27.39
N GLN A 104 7.57 11.52 -27.10
CA GLN A 104 8.09 10.58 -28.07
C GLN A 104 7.72 9.14 -27.70
N GLU A 105 8.15 8.22 -28.56
CA GLU A 105 7.88 6.79 -28.45
C GLU A 105 8.36 6.19 -27.11
N ASP A 106 9.55 6.59 -26.67
CA ASP A 106 10.22 6.05 -25.49
C ASP A 106 10.35 7.05 -24.34
N TYR A 107 9.89 8.30 -24.49
CA TYR A 107 10.02 9.31 -23.43
C TYR A 107 8.93 10.37 -23.48
N VAL A 108 8.80 11.07 -22.36
CA VAL A 108 8.05 12.32 -22.24
C VAL A 108 8.98 13.37 -21.63
N GLU A 109 9.06 14.54 -22.24
CA GLU A 109 9.82 15.68 -21.75
C GLU A 109 8.89 16.88 -21.52
N ILE A 110 8.88 17.37 -20.27
CA ILE A 110 8.01 18.47 -19.84
C ILE A 110 8.90 19.53 -19.21
N ALA A 111 8.83 20.76 -19.73
CA ALA A 111 9.65 21.88 -19.26
C ALA A 111 11.16 21.53 -19.15
N GLY A 112 11.70 20.82 -20.16
CA GLY A 112 13.10 20.41 -20.22
C GLY A 112 13.49 19.22 -19.32
N LYS A 113 12.54 18.62 -18.60
CA LYS A 113 12.78 17.42 -17.77
C LYS A 113 12.24 16.19 -18.48
N ARG A 114 13.16 15.32 -18.90
CA ARG A 114 12.85 14.06 -19.60
C ARG A 114 12.70 12.88 -18.65
N LEU A 115 11.63 12.10 -18.85
CA LEU A 115 11.39 10.79 -18.26
C LEU A 115 11.27 9.72 -19.35
N MET A 116 12.01 8.62 -19.18
CA MET A 116 11.95 7.48 -20.09
C MET A 116 10.78 6.57 -19.72
N LYS A 117 10.02 6.11 -20.72
CA LYS A 117 9.01 5.07 -20.54
C LYS A 117 9.72 3.76 -20.12
N PRO A 118 9.17 2.98 -19.17
CA PRO A 118 7.82 3.12 -18.63
C PRO A 118 7.67 4.23 -17.58
N ILE A 119 6.59 5.00 -17.71
CA ILE A 119 6.24 6.10 -16.80
C ILE A 119 4.85 5.89 -16.21
N VAL A 120 4.63 6.48 -15.03
CA VAL A 120 3.34 6.59 -14.36
C VAL A 120 2.84 8.04 -14.48
N GLU A 121 1.58 8.21 -14.83
CA GLU A 121 0.88 9.49 -14.90
C GLU A 121 -0.24 9.50 -13.85
N LYS A 122 -0.17 10.45 -12.92
CA LYS A 122 -1.15 10.64 -11.86
C LYS A 122 -1.86 11.99 -12.05
N PRO A 123 -3.19 12.06 -12.00
CA PRO A 123 -3.90 13.33 -11.86
C PRO A 123 -3.36 14.10 -10.65
N ILE A 124 -3.27 15.43 -10.73
CA ILE A 124 -2.80 16.22 -9.57
C ILE A 124 -3.73 16.11 -8.37
N SER A 125 -5.02 15.79 -8.58
CA SER A 125 -5.95 15.52 -7.49
C SER A 125 -5.58 14.22 -6.77
N GLY A 126 -5.44 14.28 -5.45
CA GLY A 126 -5.24 13.12 -4.57
C GLY A 126 -6.45 12.17 -4.58
N GLU A 127 -7.65 12.71 -4.83
CA GLU A 127 -8.91 11.96 -4.86
C GLU A 127 -9.19 11.29 -6.21
N ASP A 128 -8.50 11.70 -7.28
CA ASP A 128 -8.59 11.04 -8.57
C ASP A 128 -7.59 9.86 -8.64
N HIS A 129 -8.16 8.67 -8.84
CA HIS A 129 -7.47 7.38 -8.86
C HIS A 129 -7.26 6.84 -10.28
N ASN A 130 -7.53 7.65 -11.32
CA ASN A 130 -7.28 7.31 -12.72
C ASN A 130 -5.79 7.46 -13.08
N ILE A 131 -4.98 6.57 -12.51
CA ILE A 131 -3.52 6.54 -12.67
C ILE A 131 -3.15 5.68 -13.87
N TYR A 132 -2.43 6.24 -14.83
CA TYR A 132 -2.08 5.56 -16.07
C TYR A 132 -0.59 5.22 -16.09
N ILE A 133 -0.24 4.14 -16.78
CA ILE A 133 1.14 3.70 -16.97
C ILE A 133 1.34 3.53 -18.47
N TYR A 134 2.41 4.11 -19.01
CA TYR A 134 2.71 4.04 -20.43
C TYR A 134 3.99 3.26 -20.63
N TYR A 135 3.96 2.25 -21.50
CA TYR A 135 5.11 1.40 -21.77
C TYR A 135 5.82 1.85 -23.05
N PRO A 136 7.17 1.72 -23.11
CA PRO A 136 7.90 1.99 -24.34
C PRO A 136 7.56 0.94 -25.39
N ARG A 137 7.71 1.28 -26.66
CA ARG A 137 7.39 0.36 -27.77
C ARG A 137 8.32 -0.84 -27.83
N SER A 138 9.56 -0.67 -27.36
CA SER A 138 10.50 -1.77 -27.13
C SER A 138 9.98 -2.86 -26.17
N LEU A 139 9.01 -2.53 -25.30
CA LEU A 139 8.32 -3.46 -24.39
C LEU A 139 6.89 -3.79 -24.86
N GLY A 140 6.58 -3.59 -26.14
CA GLY A 140 5.27 -3.84 -26.74
C GLY A 140 4.30 -2.66 -26.69
N GLY A 141 4.70 -1.54 -26.08
CA GLY A 141 3.90 -0.33 -25.99
C GLY A 141 2.60 -0.52 -25.19
N GLY A 142 1.62 0.30 -25.52
CA GLY A 142 0.33 0.38 -24.86
C GLY A 142 0.37 1.13 -23.55
N SER A 143 -0.77 1.15 -22.89
CA SER A 143 -0.96 1.77 -21.59
C SER A 143 -1.77 0.88 -20.65
N LYS A 144 -1.52 1.01 -19.36
CA LYS A 144 -2.31 0.37 -18.30
C LYS A 144 -3.00 1.44 -17.49
N ARG A 145 -4.33 1.36 -17.42
CA ARG A 145 -5.16 2.31 -16.69
C ARG A 145 -5.60 1.67 -15.39
N LEU A 146 -5.14 2.21 -14.27
CA LEU A 146 -5.58 1.82 -12.93
C LEU A 146 -6.88 2.56 -12.62
N PHE A 147 -7.73 1.90 -11.82
CA PHE A 147 -8.99 2.47 -11.36
C PHE A 147 -9.35 1.91 -10.00
N ARG A 148 -10.25 2.61 -9.29
CA ARG A 148 -10.80 2.12 -8.02
C ARG A 148 -11.44 0.75 -8.25
N LYS A 149 -11.07 -0.23 -7.41
CA LYS A 149 -11.42 -1.64 -7.58
C LYS A 149 -12.91 -1.85 -7.89
N VAL A 150 -13.18 -2.54 -8.99
CA VAL A 150 -14.53 -3.01 -9.36
C VAL A 150 -14.46 -4.52 -9.50
N GLY A 151 -15.12 -5.24 -8.59
CA GLY A 151 -15.07 -6.71 -8.55
C GLY A 151 -13.66 -7.24 -8.27
N ASP A 152 -13.10 -8.01 -9.19
CA ASP A 152 -11.75 -8.61 -9.11
C ASP A 152 -10.69 -7.85 -9.93
N ARG A 153 -11.04 -6.67 -10.47
CA ARG A 153 -10.15 -5.84 -11.29
C ARG A 153 -9.77 -4.53 -10.61
N SER A 154 -8.51 -4.14 -10.81
CA SER A 154 -7.93 -2.86 -10.36
C SER A 154 -7.19 -2.10 -11.47
N SER A 155 -7.08 -2.68 -12.66
CA SER A 155 -6.55 -2.03 -13.85
C SER A 155 -6.95 -2.76 -15.12
N GLN A 156 -6.79 -2.10 -16.27
CA GLN A 156 -6.95 -2.69 -17.59
C GLN A 156 -5.80 -2.25 -18.50
N PHE A 157 -5.32 -3.17 -19.35
CA PHE A 157 -4.30 -2.90 -20.35
C PHE A 157 -4.94 -2.57 -21.71
N TYR A 158 -4.37 -1.58 -22.40
CA TYR A 158 -4.80 -1.06 -23.69
C TYR A 158 -3.59 -1.07 -24.63
N PRO A 159 -3.46 -2.08 -25.50
CA PRO A 159 -2.27 -2.26 -26.33
C PRO A 159 -2.07 -1.14 -27.36
N ASP A 160 -3.15 -0.53 -27.84
CA ASP A 160 -3.12 0.44 -28.95
C ASP A 160 -3.10 1.90 -28.48
N VAL A 161 -3.05 2.15 -27.17
CA VAL A 161 -3.08 3.50 -26.59
C VAL A 161 -1.71 3.83 -26.00
N HIS A 162 -0.99 4.73 -26.66
CA HIS A 162 0.41 5.06 -26.35
C HIS A 162 0.63 6.49 -25.87
N ALA A 163 -0.20 7.41 -26.34
CA ALA A 163 -0.11 8.83 -26.04
C ALA A 163 -0.57 9.10 -24.62
N THR A 164 0.14 9.99 -23.93
CA THR A 164 -0.25 10.46 -22.61
C THR A 164 -1.44 11.41 -22.66
N ARG A 165 -1.94 11.82 -21.49
CA ARG A 165 -2.95 12.87 -21.37
C ARG A 165 -2.36 14.28 -21.37
N ALA A 166 -1.08 14.45 -21.69
CA ALA A 166 -0.38 15.73 -21.56
C ALA A 166 -0.98 16.89 -22.39
N HIS A 167 -1.79 16.59 -23.41
CA HIS A 167 -2.41 17.57 -24.30
C HIS A 167 -3.92 17.74 -24.08
N ASP A 168 -4.51 17.16 -23.04
CA ASP A 168 -5.96 17.22 -22.80
C ASP A 168 -6.43 18.47 -22.03
N GLY A 169 -5.49 19.35 -21.65
CA GLY A 169 -5.76 20.57 -20.90
C GLY A 169 -5.85 20.40 -19.38
N ASN A 170 -5.59 19.19 -18.86
CA ASN A 170 -5.51 18.91 -17.43
C ASN A 170 -4.06 18.85 -16.93
N SER A 171 -3.90 18.84 -15.61
CA SER A 171 -2.60 18.81 -14.93
C SER A 171 -2.29 17.43 -14.36
N TYR A 172 -1.04 17.01 -14.46
CA TYR A 172 -0.59 15.67 -14.08
C TYR A 172 0.79 15.69 -13.41
N ILE A 173 1.07 14.66 -12.62
CA ILE A 173 2.42 14.26 -12.22
C ILE A 173 2.81 13.07 -13.09
N TYR A 174 3.93 13.20 -13.80
CA TYR A 174 4.58 12.08 -14.46
C TYR A 174 5.77 11.63 -13.61
N GLU A 175 5.91 10.34 -13.36
CA GLU A 175 7.00 9.78 -12.60
C GLU A 175 7.54 8.50 -13.23
N GLU A 176 8.78 8.14 -12.90
CA GLU A 176 9.36 6.87 -13.34
C GLU A 176 8.58 5.68 -12.75
N LEU A 177 8.38 4.63 -13.56
CA LEU A 177 7.88 3.38 -13.04
C LEU A 177 9.01 2.59 -12.38
N LEU A 178 9.07 2.64 -11.04
CA LEU A 178 10.03 1.85 -10.27
C LEU A 178 9.78 0.35 -10.39
N GLN A 179 10.85 -0.42 -10.58
CA GLN A 179 10.78 -1.89 -10.65
C GLN A 179 10.71 -2.47 -9.24
N THR A 180 9.51 -2.82 -8.78
CA THR A 180 9.30 -3.52 -7.51
C THR A 180 9.27 -5.03 -7.69
N GLU A 181 9.36 -5.79 -6.60
CA GLU A 181 9.15 -7.25 -6.60
C GLU A 181 7.68 -7.66 -6.81
N GLY A 182 6.91 -6.84 -7.52
CA GLY A 182 5.50 -7.09 -7.84
C GLY A 182 4.53 -6.82 -6.68
N THR A 183 4.98 -6.13 -5.64
CA THR A 183 4.14 -5.78 -4.49
C THR A 183 4.27 -4.31 -4.14
N ASP A 184 3.15 -3.75 -3.68
CA ASP A 184 3.10 -2.42 -3.07
C ASP A 184 3.03 -2.63 -1.56
N VAL A 185 3.84 -1.89 -0.81
CA VAL A 185 3.85 -1.95 0.66
C VAL A 185 2.93 -0.86 1.19
N LYS A 186 1.84 -1.25 1.84
CA LYS A 186 0.89 -0.33 2.47
C LYS A 186 1.26 -0.18 3.93
N VAL A 187 1.54 1.05 4.35
CA VAL A 187 1.91 1.38 5.73
C VAL A 187 0.79 2.14 6.41
N TYR A 188 0.55 1.82 7.68
CA TYR A 188 -0.45 2.43 8.54
C TYR A 188 0.24 2.85 9.83
N ALA A 189 0.57 4.13 9.93
CA ALA A 189 1.19 4.73 11.10
C ALA A 189 0.13 5.10 12.15
N VAL A 190 0.54 4.97 13.42
CA VAL A 190 -0.18 5.49 14.58
C VAL A 190 0.84 6.25 15.42
N GLY A 191 0.80 7.57 15.29
CA GLY A 191 1.82 8.49 15.77
C GLY A 191 3.20 8.18 15.23
N THR A 192 4.23 8.65 15.95
CA THR A 192 5.62 8.55 15.54
C THR A 192 6.28 7.22 15.92
N GLU A 193 5.62 6.45 16.78
CA GLU A 193 6.17 5.29 17.48
C GLU A 193 5.80 3.97 16.81
N TYR A 194 4.67 3.93 16.11
CA TYR A 194 4.10 2.70 15.59
C TYR A 194 3.74 2.79 14.12
N ALA A 195 4.09 1.75 13.38
CA ALA A 195 3.70 1.59 11.99
C ALA A 195 3.50 0.10 11.67
N HIS A 196 2.32 -0.22 11.16
CA HIS A 196 2.00 -1.54 10.62
C HIS A 196 2.18 -1.54 9.11
N ALA A 197 2.74 -2.61 8.56
CA ALA A 197 2.94 -2.75 7.12
C ALA A 197 2.42 -4.09 6.59
N GLU A 198 1.77 -4.02 5.43
CA GLU A 198 1.32 -5.19 4.67
C GLU A 198 1.65 -4.98 3.18
N ALA A 199 2.16 -6.02 2.53
CA ALA A 199 2.29 -6.05 1.08
C ALA A 199 0.98 -6.50 0.43
N ARG A 200 0.67 -5.88 -0.71
CA ARG A 200 -0.38 -6.31 -1.63
C ARG A 200 0.22 -6.50 -3.01
N LYS A 201 -0.40 -7.36 -3.83
CA LYS A 201 0.00 -7.49 -5.23
C LYS A 201 -0.17 -6.14 -5.94
N SER A 202 0.88 -5.70 -6.62
CA SER A 202 0.84 -4.44 -7.35
C SER A 202 -0.19 -4.51 -8.49
N PRO A 203 -1.04 -3.48 -8.68
CA PRO A 203 -1.98 -3.43 -9.79
C PRO A 203 -1.24 -3.39 -11.15
N VAL A 204 0.03 -2.97 -11.16
CA VAL A 204 0.90 -2.89 -12.34
C VAL A 204 1.14 -4.24 -13.02
N ILE A 205 0.99 -5.37 -12.31
CA ILE A 205 1.28 -6.70 -12.88
C ILE A 205 0.24 -7.11 -13.94
N ASP A 206 -0.96 -7.49 -13.51
CA ASP A 206 -2.02 -8.00 -14.41
C ASP A 206 -3.40 -7.41 -14.09
N GLY A 207 -3.50 -6.51 -13.11
CA GLY A 207 -4.76 -5.91 -12.67
C GLY A 207 -5.73 -6.84 -11.95
N LYS A 208 -5.40 -8.12 -11.75
CA LYS A 208 -6.25 -9.09 -11.06
C LYS A 208 -5.97 -9.08 -9.56
N VAL A 209 -7.02 -8.81 -8.79
CA VAL A 209 -6.99 -8.84 -7.32
C VAL A 209 -6.88 -10.29 -6.86
N VAL A 210 -5.82 -10.59 -6.11
CA VAL A 210 -5.64 -11.92 -5.49
C VAL A 210 -6.50 -11.95 -4.23
N ARG A 211 -7.35 -12.97 -4.11
CA ARG A 211 -8.22 -13.18 -2.94
C ARG A 211 -7.80 -14.42 -2.17
N ASN A 212 -7.95 -14.38 -0.85
CA ASN A 212 -7.75 -15.51 0.04
C ASN A 212 -8.97 -16.45 0.04
N SER A 213 -8.90 -17.54 0.80
CA SER A 213 -9.99 -18.53 0.92
C SER A 213 -11.31 -17.95 1.45
N ARG A 214 -11.28 -16.76 2.08
CA ARG A 214 -12.47 -16.05 2.58
C ARG A 214 -12.98 -14.99 1.60
N GLY A 215 -12.45 -14.96 0.37
CA GLY A 215 -12.81 -13.97 -0.65
C GLY A 215 -12.30 -12.55 -0.40
N LYS A 216 -11.49 -12.32 0.64
CA LYS A 216 -10.86 -11.02 0.92
C LYS A 216 -9.56 -10.88 0.14
N GLU A 217 -9.16 -9.65 -0.19
CA GLU A 217 -7.87 -9.40 -0.86
C GLU A 217 -6.70 -9.96 -0.03
N ALA A 218 -5.80 -10.69 -0.69
CA ALA A 218 -4.62 -11.28 -0.07
C ALA A 218 -3.63 -10.20 0.35
N ARG A 219 -3.14 -10.31 1.58
CA ARG A 219 -2.20 -9.39 2.22
C ARG A 219 -1.09 -10.20 2.86
N TYR A 220 0.13 -9.71 2.77
CA TYR A 220 1.30 -10.37 3.33
C TYR A 220 1.88 -9.46 4.41
N PRO A 221 1.99 -9.91 5.67
CA PRO A 221 2.58 -9.08 6.72
C PRO A 221 4.03 -8.75 6.37
N LEU A 222 4.44 -7.51 6.60
CA LEU A 222 5.81 -7.06 6.40
C LEU A 222 6.33 -6.37 7.65
N ILE A 223 7.64 -6.50 7.85
CA ILE A 223 8.38 -5.74 8.84
C ILE A 223 9.05 -4.58 8.11
N LEU A 224 8.85 -3.37 8.63
CA LEU A 224 9.56 -2.18 8.17
C LEU A 224 10.99 -2.19 8.69
N THR A 225 11.93 -1.83 7.81
CA THR A 225 13.31 -1.56 8.20
C THR A 225 13.41 -0.30 9.08
N ALA A 226 14.54 -0.08 9.73
CA ALA A 226 14.76 1.14 10.52
C ALA A 226 14.62 2.42 9.68
N ALA A 227 15.13 2.40 8.44
CA ALA A 227 15.00 3.51 7.51
C ALA A 227 13.53 3.79 7.13
N GLU A 228 12.72 2.75 6.93
CA GLU A 228 11.29 2.89 6.61
C GLU A 228 10.46 3.35 7.80
N LYS A 229 10.84 2.95 9.02
CA LYS A 229 10.24 3.51 10.24
C LYS A 229 10.53 5.00 10.39
N GLU A 230 11.75 5.43 10.06
CA GLU A 230 12.08 6.86 10.04
C GLU A 230 11.31 7.62 8.96
N ILE A 231 11.09 7.03 7.77
CA ILE A 231 10.19 7.58 6.76
C ILE A 231 8.77 7.75 7.34
N SER A 232 8.24 6.72 8.00
CA SER A 232 6.93 6.77 8.66
C SER A 232 6.84 7.92 9.67
N ARG A 233 7.86 8.06 10.52
CA ARG A 233 7.95 9.12 11.53
C ARG A 233 7.92 10.51 10.88
N LYS A 234 8.71 10.71 9.82
CA LYS A 234 8.76 11.98 9.08
C LYS A 234 7.43 12.34 8.44
N ILE A 235 6.74 11.36 7.84
CA ILE A 235 5.42 11.57 7.23
C ILE A 235 4.41 12.02 8.29
N VAL A 236 4.31 11.30 9.41
CA VAL A 236 3.38 11.65 10.50
C VAL A 236 3.62 13.07 11.01
N LEU A 237 4.88 13.45 11.25
CA LEU A 237 5.23 14.79 11.70
C LEU A 237 4.94 15.88 10.66
N ALA A 238 5.24 15.63 9.39
CA ALA A 238 5.10 16.61 8.32
C ALA A 238 3.62 16.90 7.98
N PHE A 239 2.81 15.85 7.89
CA PHE A 239 1.39 15.94 7.57
C PHE A 239 0.51 16.11 8.83
N ARG A 240 1.07 15.97 10.04
CA ARG A 240 0.36 16.04 11.32
C ARG A 240 -0.88 15.15 11.37
N GLN A 241 -0.75 13.96 10.79
CA GLN A 241 -1.77 12.94 10.78
C GLN A 241 -1.33 11.83 11.74
N THR A 242 -1.86 11.81 12.98
CA THR A 242 -1.51 10.77 13.95
C THR A 242 -1.83 9.40 13.38
N PHE A 243 -3.01 9.22 12.79
CA PHE A 243 -3.30 8.06 11.97
C PHE A 243 -3.03 8.39 10.51
N CYS A 244 -2.03 7.74 9.92
CA CYS A 244 -1.60 8.03 8.55
C CYS A 244 -1.33 6.77 7.74
N GLY A 245 -2.05 6.61 6.63
CA GLY A 245 -1.79 5.62 5.59
C GLY A 245 -0.91 6.20 4.49
N PHE A 246 0.05 5.42 4.01
CA PHE A 246 0.89 5.78 2.86
C PHE A 246 1.45 4.53 2.18
N ASP A 247 1.90 4.69 0.95
CA ASP A 247 2.40 3.61 0.11
C ASP A 247 3.90 3.72 -0.12
N LEU A 248 4.58 2.58 0.04
CA LEU A 248 6.00 2.42 -0.21
C LEU A 248 6.24 1.49 -1.40
N LEU A 249 7.20 1.86 -2.23
CA LEU A 249 7.77 1.06 -3.31
C LEU A 249 9.21 0.70 -2.92
N ARG A 250 9.50 -0.59 -2.80
CA ARG A 250 10.86 -1.11 -2.62
C ARG A 250 11.43 -1.44 -4.00
N SER A 251 12.51 -0.78 -4.39
CA SER A 251 13.16 -0.95 -5.68
C SER A 251 14.67 -0.77 -5.53
N GLU A 252 15.46 -1.71 -6.07
CA GLU A 252 16.93 -1.66 -6.08
C GLU A 252 17.57 -1.39 -4.70
N GLY A 253 17.04 -2.02 -3.66
CA GLY A 253 17.53 -1.86 -2.28
C GLY A 253 17.19 -0.51 -1.64
N ARG A 254 16.39 0.33 -2.30
CA ARG A 254 15.88 1.61 -1.81
C ARG A 254 14.38 1.57 -1.61
N THR A 255 13.86 2.51 -0.82
CA THR A 255 12.43 2.66 -0.57
C THR A 255 11.97 4.07 -0.93
N TYR A 256 10.87 4.15 -1.67
CA TYR A 256 10.28 5.40 -2.15
C TYR A 256 8.82 5.48 -1.72
N VAL A 257 8.37 6.67 -1.33
CA VAL A 257 6.95 6.96 -1.06
C VAL A 257 6.30 7.38 -2.37
N CYS A 258 5.20 6.74 -2.74
CA CYS A 258 4.47 7.09 -3.97
C CYS A 258 3.07 7.67 -3.73
N ASP A 259 2.55 7.58 -2.51
CA ASP A 259 1.23 8.07 -2.14
C ASP A 259 1.11 8.27 -0.62
N VAL A 260 0.40 9.32 -0.18
CA VAL A 260 0.07 9.60 1.23
C VAL A 260 -1.42 9.89 1.31
N ASN A 261 -2.14 9.09 2.10
CA ASN A 261 -3.61 9.07 2.12
C ASN A 261 -4.22 9.80 3.34
N GLY A 262 -3.41 10.14 4.36
CA GLY A 262 -3.94 10.62 5.64
C GLY A 262 -4.64 9.49 6.39
N TRP A 263 -5.84 9.74 6.93
CA TRP A 263 -6.51 8.77 7.81
C TRP A 263 -6.72 7.40 7.16
N ALA A 264 -6.12 6.36 7.75
CA ALA A 264 -6.30 4.98 7.31
C ALA A 264 -6.17 3.99 8.48
N PHE A 265 -6.92 2.89 8.41
CA PHE A 265 -6.90 1.82 9.42
C PHE A 265 -6.64 0.45 8.78
N VAL A 266 -5.89 -0.39 9.48
CA VAL A 266 -5.71 -1.80 9.09
C VAL A 266 -7.02 -2.55 9.31
N LYS A 267 -7.39 -3.34 8.31
CA LYS A 267 -8.58 -4.20 8.36
C LYS A 267 -8.18 -5.57 8.89
N ASP A 268 -9.05 -6.18 9.68
CA ASP A 268 -8.93 -7.56 10.17
C ASP A 268 -7.66 -7.86 11.00
N SER A 269 -7.17 -6.90 11.77
CA SER A 269 -5.99 -7.10 12.64
C SER A 269 -6.30 -6.69 14.08
N GLN A 270 -6.67 -7.67 14.91
CA GLN A 270 -6.96 -7.44 16.33
C GLN A 270 -5.76 -6.81 17.06
N LYS A 271 -4.54 -7.25 16.72
CA LYS A 271 -3.31 -6.68 17.29
C LYS A 271 -3.18 -5.20 16.95
N PHE A 272 -3.37 -4.84 15.67
CA PHE A 272 -3.31 -3.43 15.27
C PHE A 272 -4.34 -2.60 16.03
N TRP A 273 -5.57 -3.10 16.19
CA TRP A 273 -6.62 -2.38 16.91
C TRP A 273 -6.30 -2.19 18.40
N THR A 274 -5.79 -3.22 19.07
CA THR A 274 -5.36 -3.12 20.47
C THR A 274 -4.20 -2.12 20.60
N ASP A 275 -3.14 -2.28 19.82
CA ASP A 275 -1.96 -1.40 19.88
C ASP A 275 -2.34 0.08 19.60
N SER A 276 -3.21 0.29 18.59
CA SER A 276 -3.68 1.63 18.20
C SER A 276 -4.54 2.27 19.29
N ALA A 277 -5.37 1.48 19.96
CA ALA A 277 -6.23 1.95 21.03
C ALA A 277 -5.44 2.36 22.27
N ASP A 278 -4.37 1.62 22.60
CA ASP A 278 -3.46 1.94 23.70
C ASP A 278 -2.69 3.24 23.41
N LEU A 279 -2.19 3.43 22.19
CA LEU A 279 -1.52 4.67 21.77
C LEU A 279 -2.48 5.86 21.76
N LEU A 280 -3.70 5.69 21.22
CA LEU A 280 -4.71 6.74 21.22
C LEU A 280 -5.05 7.18 22.65
N ARG A 281 -5.23 6.22 23.57
CA ARG A 281 -5.42 6.50 24.99
C ARG A 281 -4.25 7.32 25.54
N GLN A 282 -3.02 6.90 25.28
CA GLN A 282 -1.83 7.59 25.75
C GLN A 282 -1.78 9.04 25.26
N TYR A 283 -1.95 9.29 23.96
CA TYR A 283 -1.96 10.64 23.40
C TYR A 283 -3.06 11.53 23.97
N CYS A 284 -4.27 10.99 24.15
CA CYS A 284 -5.36 11.76 24.74
C CYS A 284 -5.08 12.11 26.20
N LEU A 285 -4.59 11.16 27.00
CA LEU A 285 -4.26 11.42 28.41
C LEU A 285 -3.09 12.40 28.55
N ASP A 286 -2.03 12.24 27.76
CA ASP A 286 -0.89 13.16 27.78
C ASP A 286 -1.31 14.60 27.46
N ALA A 287 -2.22 14.77 26.51
CA ALA A 287 -2.68 16.09 26.07
C ALA A 287 -3.73 16.73 27.00
N ILE A 288 -4.66 15.93 27.54
CA ILE A 288 -5.86 16.44 28.23
C ILE A 288 -5.76 16.28 29.75
N ALA A 289 -5.09 15.22 30.22
CA ALA A 289 -5.03 14.87 31.63
C ALA A 289 -3.64 14.32 32.02
N PRO A 290 -2.55 15.10 31.88
CA PRO A 290 -1.18 14.61 32.06
C PRO A 290 -0.92 14.01 33.46
N HIS A 291 -1.55 14.57 34.50
CA HIS A 291 -1.46 14.06 35.87
C HIS A 291 -2.23 12.75 36.11
N HIS A 292 -3.14 12.36 35.21
CA HIS A 292 -3.88 11.10 35.31
C HIS A 292 -2.95 9.89 35.19
N LEU A 293 -1.93 9.98 34.33
CA LEU A 293 -0.93 8.95 34.13
C LEU A 293 0.03 8.82 35.32
N GLU A 294 0.34 9.93 36.00
CA GLU A 294 1.16 9.95 37.23
C GLU A 294 0.41 9.32 38.42
N ARG A 295 -0.90 9.60 38.53
CA ARG A 295 -1.76 9.12 39.62
C ARG A 295 -2.14 7.64 39.46
N PHE A 296 -2.28 7.18 38.22
CA PHE A 296 -2.60 5.79 37.90
C PHE A 296 -1.55 5.21 36.93
N PRO A 297 -0.32 4.99 37.40
CA PRO A 297 0.72 4.40 36.56
C PRO A 297 0.33 2.96 36.27
N GLN A 298 -0.04 2.68 35.02
CA GLN A 298 -0.07 1.30 34.54
C GLN A 298 1.37 0.78 34.65
N GLY A 299 1.57 -0.38 35.28
CA GLY A 299 2.86 -1.06 35.26
C GLY A 299 3.31 -1.15 33.80
N LYS A 300 4.43 -0.49 33.47
CA LYS A 300 4.91 -0.27 32.09
C LYS A 300 4.77 -1.56 31.28
N ARG A 301 3.67 -1.73 30.54
CA ARG A 301 3.67 -2.66 29.43
C ARG A 301 4.56 -2.01 28.38
N PRO A 302 5.63 -2.67 27.93
CA PRO A 302 6.55 -2.04 27.00
C PRO A 302 5.75 -1.62 25.77
N VAL A 303 5.68 -0.30 25.53
CA VAL A 303 5.27 0.26 24.25
C VAL A 303 6.21 -0.33 23.22
N CYS A 304 5.71 -1.27 22.42
CA CYS A 304 6.41 -1.94 21.34
C CYS A 304 7.88 -2.29 21.66
N ALA A 305 8.11 -3.37 22.42
CA ALA A 305 9.30 -4.17 22.15
C ALA A 305 9.26 -4.60 20.66
N PRO A 306 10.39 -4.58 19.92
CA PRO A 306 10.42 -5.06 18.54
C PRO A 306 9.80 -6.46 18.49
N ALA A 307 8.98 -6.72 17.48
CA ALA A 307 8.16 -7.90 17.33
C ALA A 307 8.87 -9.22 17.73
N SER A 308 8.74 -9.61 19.00
CA SER A 308 9.15 -10.92 19.52
C SER A 308 8.02 -11.45 20.40
N ALA A 309 6.85 -11.69 19.81
CA ALA A 309 5.77 -12.44 20.45
C ALA A 309 4.82 -13.02 19.40
N PHE A 310 5.34 -13.93 18.57
CA PHE A 310 4.50 -15.02 18.06
C PHE A 310 4.36 -16.04 19.21
N SER A 311 3.42 -15.78 20.10
CA SER A 311 2.99 -16.78 21.07
C SER A 311 1.49 -17.03 20.87
N LYS A 312 1.15 -17.87 19.90
CA LYS A 312 -0.10 -18.66 19.95
C LYS A 312 0.09 -20.06 19.34
N SER A 313 -0.41 -21.01 20.12
CA SER A 313 -0.58 -22.46 19.96
C SER A 313 0.68 -23.32 19.81
N HIS A 314 1.09 -23.87 20.95
CA HIS A 314 2.24 -24.74 21.15
C HIS A 314 1.91 -26.25 21.00
N ASP A 315 0.71 -26.62 20.51
CA ASP A 315 0.28 -28.04 20.50
C ASP A 315 0.55 -28.80 19.19
N ASP A 316 0.78 -28.12 18.05
CA ASP A 316 1.04 -28.82 16.78
C ASP A 316 2.53 -29.08 16.49
N LEU A 317 3.44 -28.52 17.30
CA LEU A 317 4.90 -28.73 17.20
C LEU A 317 5.46 -29.77 18.19
N ALA A 318 4.65 -30.20 19.17
CA ALA A 318 5.08 -31.06 20.27
C ALA A 318 5.36 -32.54 19.87
N LYS A 319 5.03 -32.96 18.64
CA LYS A 319 5.26 -34.35 18.18
C LYS A 319 6.64 -34.60 17.54
N TYR A 320 7.44 -33.56 17.28
CA TYR A 320 8.65 -33.72 16.45
C TYR A 320 9.99 -33.57 17.20
N GLN A 321 10.00 -33.22 18.49
CA GLN A 321 11.25 -32.92 19.22
C GLN A 321 11.46 -33.73 20.51
N GLN A 322 10.84 -34.90 20.62
CA GLN A 322 11.12 -35.83 21.70
C GLN A 322 12.42 -36.58 21.42
N ARG A 323 13.57 -35.93 21.65
CA ARG A 323 14.90 -36.55 21.87
C ARG A 323 15.95 -35.47 22.10
N VAL A 324 15.99 -34.85 23.29
CA VAL A 324 17.22 -34.54 24.04
C VAL A 324 16.82 -34.34 25.51
N VAL A 325 17.53 -35.01 26.42
CA VAL A 325 17.26 -35.07 27.86
C VAL A 325 18.30 -34.21 28.60
N THR A 326 17.83 -33.21 29.38
CA THR A 326 18.39 -32.55 30.61
C THR A 326 19.80 -31.88 30.57
N PRO A 327 20.16 -30.90 31.44
CA PRO A 327 19.72 -30.73 32.82
C PRO A 327 19.31 -29.32 33.31
N SER A 328 18.55 -29.37 34.39
CA SER A 328 18.12 -28.29 35.27
C SER A 328 19.29 -27.53 35.89
N GLY A 329 19.32 -26.22 35.67
CA GLY A 329 20.17 -25.27 36.36
C GLY A 329 19.80 -23.86 35.93
N SER A 330 19.34 -23.05 36.87
CA SER A 330 18.98 -21.65 36.69
C SER A 330 20.20 -20.79 36.33
N SER A 331 20.38 -20.49 35.05
CA SER A 331 21.16 -19.35 34.60
C SER A 331 20.43 -18.69 33.44
N GLU A 332 20.04 -17.43 33.65
CA GLU A 332 19.46 -16.58 32.62
C GLU A 332 20.41 -16.55 31.42
N SER A 333 19.94 -17.07 30.29
CA SER A 333 20.69 -17.06 29.05
C SER A 333 20.28 -15.82 28.25
N GLU A 334 21.21 -14.93 27.99
CA GLU A 334 21.01 -13.75 27.14
C GLU A 334 21.41 -14.07 25.69
N LEU A 335 20.58 -13.63 24.74
CA LEU A 335 20.83 -13.80 23.30
C LEU A 335 21.98 -12.87 22.87
N LEU A 336 23.18 -13.42 22.69
CA LEU A 336 24.36 -12.64 22.32
C LEU A 336 24.36 -12.19 20.86
N CYS A 337 23.94 -13.03 19.91
CA CYS A 337 23.76 -12.63 18.52
C CYS A 337 22.80 -13.54 17.75
N VAL A 338 22.21 -13.00 16.69
CA VAL A 338 21.45 -13.74 15.69
C VAL A 338 22.29 -13.83 14.43
N VAL A 339 22.78 -15.03 14.09
CA VAL A 339 23.45 -15.27 12.80
C VAL A 339 22.39 -15.68 11.78
N ALA A 340 22.06 -14.78 10.86
CA ALA A 340 21.18 -15.06 9.73
C ALA A 340 22.00 -15.44 8.50
N LEU A 341 21.94 -16.71 8.09
CA LEU A 341 22.48 -17.18 6.81
C LEU A 341 21.41 -17.03 5.73
N THR A 342 21.58 -16.05 4.85
CA THR A 342 20.72 -15.86 3.68
C THR A 342 21.42 -16.33 2.41
N ARG A 343 20.79 -17.23 1.65
CA ARG A 343 21.20 -17.53 0.27
C ARG A 343 20.29 -16.79 -0.71
N HIS A 344 20.88 -16.20 -1.74
CA HIS A 344 20.15 -15.73 -2.92
C HIS A 344 19.51 -16.96 -3.60
N GLY A 345 18.19 -17.08 -3.50
CA GLY A 345 17.46 -17.98 -4.38
C GLY A 345 17.46 -17.32 -5.74
N ASP A 346 18.38 -17.72 -6.62
CA ASP A 346 18.39 -17.28 -8.02
C ASP A 346 17.08 -17.72 -8.68
N ARG A 347 16.07 -16.86 -8.58
CA ARG A 347 14.80 -17.03 -9.27
C ARG A 347 14.97 -16.32 -10.60
N THR A 348 15.42 -17.07 -11.60
CA THR A 348 15.28 -16.68 -13.00
C THR A 348 13.83 -16.21 -13.22
N PRO A 349 13.60 -15.00 -13.76
CA PRO A 349 12.26 -14.48 -13.99
C PRO A 349 11.41 -15.49 -14.75
N LYS A 350 10.34 -15.98 -14.14
CA LYS A 350 9.41 -16.90 -14.80
C LYS A 350 8.56 -16.08 -15.76
N GLN A 351 8.94 -16.03 -17.04
CA GLN A 351 8.10 -15.52 -18.11
C GLN A 351 6.84 -16.40 -18.20
N LYS A 352 5.74 -15.93 -17.63
CA LYS A 352 4.45 -16.65 -17.64
C LYS A 352 3.55 -16.04 -18.70
N LEU A 353 3.40 -16.73 -19.83
CA LEU A 353 2.43 -16.41 -20.87
C LEU A 353 1.09 -17.06 -20.52
N LYS A 354 0.01 -16.28 -20.50
CA LYS A 354 -1.36 -16.78 -20.38
C LYS A 354 -2.13 -16.37 -21.63
N MET A 355 -2.61 -17.35 -22.39
CA MET A 355 -3.43 -17.10 -23.57
C MET A 355 -4.63 -18.04 -23.59
N VAL A 356 -5.72 -17.58 -24.19
CA VAL A 356 -6.85 -18.44 -24.56
C VAL A 356 -6.57 -18.95 -25.96
N THR A 357 -6.58 -20.27 -26.16
CA THR A 357 -6.36 -20.89 -27.48
C THR A 357 -7.50 -21.83 -27.82
N ARG A 358 -7.79 -21.93 -29.12
CA ARG A 358 -8.66 -22.96 -29.71
C ARG A 358 -7.87 -23.84 -30.69
N GLU A 359 -6.55 -23.69 -30.73
CA GLU A 359 -5.69 -24.40 -31.66
C GLU A 359 -5.66 -25.90 -31.31
N PRO A 360 -6.09 -26.80 -32.22
CA PRO A 360 -6.23 -28.22 -31.91
C PRO A 360 -4.93 -28.87 -31.43
N SER A 361 -3.77 -28.51 -32.01
CA SER A 361 -2.47 -29.06 -31.64
C SER A 361 -2.02 -28.68 -30.22
N LEU A 362 -2.33 -27.47 -29.77
CA LEU A 362 -2.03 -27.04 -28.40
C LEU A 362 -2.98 -27.69 -27.38
N LEU A 363 -4.24 -27.93 -27.77
CA LEU A 363 -5.20 -28.62 -26.91
C LEU A 363 -4.87 -30.12 -26.77
N ALA A 364 -4.37 -30.75 -27.84
CA ALA A 364 -3.90 -32.14 -27.81
C ALA A 364 -2.73 -32.32 -26.81
N LEU A 365 -1.76 -31.40 -26.80
CA LEU A 365 -0.65 -31.42 -25.84
C LEU A 365 -1.12 -31.38 -24.37
N ILE A 366 -2.20 -30.63 -24.09
CA ILE A 366 -2.82 -30.60 -22.76
C ILE A 366 -3.49 -31.94 -22.46
N ALA A 367 -4.24 -32.49 -23.41
CA ALA A 367 -4.95 -33.76 -23.23
C ALA A 367 -4.01 -34.96 -23.02
N GLU A 368 -2.85 -34.99 -23.69
CA GLU A 368 -1.86 -36.06 -23.54
C GLU A 368 -1.16 -36.04 -22.18
N HIS A 369 -1.08 -34.88 -21.53
CA HIS A 369 -0.28 -34.69 -20.31
C HIS A 369 -1.10 -34.31 -19.08
N ALA A 370 -2.41 -34.09 -19.21
CA ALA A 370 -3.31 -33.74 -18.11
C ALA A 370 -4.42 -34.78 -17.95
N GLU A 371 -4.66 -35.20 -16.71
CA GLU A 371 -5.69 -36.19 -16.36
C GLU A 371 -7.13 -35.68 -16.60
N SER A 372 -7.31 -34.37 -16.84
CA SER A 372 -8.61 -33.76 -17.08
C SER A 372 -8.50 -32.49 -17.92
N PRO A 373 -9.50 -32.16 -18.76
CA PRO A 373 -9.58 -30.88 -19.49
C PRO A 373 -9.61 -29.63 -18.61
N ARG A 374 -9.84 -29.79 -17.29
CA ARG A 374 -9.83 -28.69 -16.29
C ARG A 374 -8.51 -28.57 -15.53
N HIS A 375 -7.55 -29.49 -15.74
CA HIS A 375 -6.26 -29.45 -15.06
C HIS A 375 -5.25 -28.55 -15.79
N GLU A 376 -4.45 -27.83 -15.00
CA GLU A 376 -3.35 -27.01 -15.51
C GLU A 376 -2.15 -27.89 -15.85
N LEU A 377 -1.76 -27.93 -17.13
CA LEU A 377 -0.52 -28.59 -17.55
C LEU A 377 0.69 -27.73 -17.14
N LYS A 378 1.57 -28.28 -16.29
CA LYS A 378 2.84 -27.65 -15.87
C LYS A 378 4.01 -28.33 -16.56
N ILE A 379 4.53 -27.69 -17.61
CA ILE A 379 5.74 -28.16 -18.29
C ILE A 379 6.98 -27.75 -17.49
N LYS A 380 7.74 -28.75 -17.02
CA LYS A 380 8.96 -28.53 -16.21
C LYS A 380 10.22 -29.14 -16.82
N LYS A 381 10.08 -30.06 -17.78
CA LYS A 381 11.20 -30.77 -18.43
C LYS A 381 11.57 -30.07 -19.73
N VAL A 382 12.87 -29.98 -20.02
CA VAL A 382 13.41 -29.31 -21.23
C VAL A 382 12.80 -29.88 -22.51
N ARG A 383 12.76 -31.20 -22.65
CA ARG A 383 12.16 -31.89 -23.82
C ARG A 383 10.72 -31.47 -24.11
N ALA A 384 9.89 -31.37 -23.06
CA ALA A 384 8.50 -30.97 -23.22
C ALA A 384 8.35 -29.46 -23.55
N MET A 385 9.33 -28.63 -23.18
CA MET A 385 9.39 -27.24 -23.63
C MET A 385 9.80 -27.14 -25.12
N GLU A 386 10.71 -28.00 -25.58
CA GLU A 386 11.10 -28.08 -27.00
C GLU A 386 9.92 -28.52 -27.87
N GLU A 387 9.16 -29.52 -27.44
CA GLU A 387 7.94 -29.99 -28.13
C GLU A 387 6.88 -28.88 -28.24
N LEU A 388 6.67 -28.11 -27.17
CA LEU A 388 5.78 -26.94 -27.20
C LEU A 388 6.29 -25.88 -28.18
N THR A 389 7.60 -25.61 -28.17
CA THR A 389 8.23 -24.58 -29.02
C THR A 389 8.07 -24.94 -30.50
N ASN A 390 8.40 -26.17 -30.88
CA ASN A 390 8.23 -26.66 -32.25
C ASN A 390 6.77 -26.57 -32.71
N THR A 391 5.83 -26.93 -31.82
CA THR A 391 4.39 -26.82 -32.11
C THR A 391 3.99 -25.37 -32.40
N ILE A 392 4.49 -24.41 -31.59
CA ILE A 392 4.21 -22.98 -31.77
C ILE A 392 4.80 -22.46 -33.08
N VAL A 393 6.01 -22.87 -33.46
CA VAL A 393 6.67 -22.46 -34.71
C VAL A 393 5.81 -22.87 -35.92
N VAL A 394 5.36 -24.13 -35.97
CA VAL A 394 4.51 -24.61 -37.07
C VAL A 394 3.19 -23.84 -37.15
N ILE A 395 2.56 -23.54 -36.00
CA ILE A 395 1.33 -22.74 -35.96
C ILE A 395 1.59 -21.33 -36.51
N ALA A 396 2.69 -20.69 -36.11
CA ALA A 396 3.05 -19.34 -36.53
C ALA A 396 3.31 -19.28 -38.04
N GLU A 397 4.09 -20.22 -38.57
CA GLU A 397 4.39 -20.32 -40.01
C GLU A 397 3.11 -20.52 -40.84
N ARG A 398 2.23 -21.42 -40.41
CA ARG A 398 0.95 -21.66 -41.10
C ARG A 398 0.06 -20.41 -41.11
N ARG A 399 0.01 -19.66 -40.01
CA ARG A 399 -0.77 -18.41 -39.93
C ARG A 399 -0.16 -17.30 -40.79
N LEU A 400 1.16 -17.15 -40.77
CA LEU A 400 1.86 -16.20 -41.64
C LEU A 400 1.67 -16.49 -43.13
N GLN A 401 1.58 -17.77 -43.51
CA GLN A 401 1.26 -18.17 -44.89
C GLN A 401 -0.19 -17.85 -45.25
N ALA A 402 -1.14 -18.05 -44.33
CA ALA A 402 -2.55 -17.72 -44.53
C ALA A 402 -2.82 -16.21 -44.61
N GLU A 403 -2.00 -15.37 -43.99
CA GLU A 403 -2.09 -13.91 -44.09
C GLU A 403 -1.46 -13.34 -45.38
N ARG A 404 -0.65 -14.14 -46.09
CA ARG A 404 -0.01 -13.76 -47.37
C ARG A 404 -0.81 -14.19 -48.60
N GLN A 405 -1.87 -14.97 -48.41
CA GLN A 405 -2.86 -15.34 -49.43
C GLN A 405 -4.12 -14.50 -49.25
#